data_AF-F9CYW1-F1
#
_entry.id   AF-F9CYW1-F1
#
_cell.length_a   1.000
_cell.length_b   1.000
_cell.length_c   1.000
_cell.angle_alpha   90.00
_cell.angle_beta   90.00
_cell.angle_gamma   90.00
#
_symmetry.space_group_name_H-M   'P 1'
#
loop_
_entity.id
_entity.type
_entity.pdbx_description
1 polymer ?
#
loop_
_entity_poly.entity_id
_entity_poly.type
_entity_poly.pdbx_seq_one_letter_code
_entity_poly.pdbx_strand_id
1 'polypeptide(L)'
;MWVVITENKKGYSLHPETLRWNGKLKAMYLRHDELVSEMTKRGYNHKSPLDKKKATGISVQNDYVDSVKEQIHILKKKGCSCNI
;
A
#
# COMPACT_ATOMS: atom_id res chain seq x y z
N MET A 1 7.03 -2.33 -0.99
CA MET A 1 7.01 -0.90 -1.44
C MET A 1 7.84 -0.01 -0.53
N TRP A 2 7.60 0.01 0.79
CA TRP A 2 8.36 0.83 1.75
C TRP A 2 9.87 0.84 1.46
N VAL A 3 10.51 -0.32 1.53
CA VAL A 3 11.95 -0.50 1.27
C VAL A 3 12.36 -0.08 -0.14
N VAL A 4 11.51 -0.33 -1.14
CA VAL A 4 11.81 0.07 -2.54
C VAL A 4 11.93 1.59 -2.64
N ILE A 5 11.03 2.33 -1.99
CA ILE A 5 11.00 3.79 -1.99
C ILE A 5 12.07 4.36 -1.05
N THR A 6 12.16 3.86 0.18
CA THR A 6 13.07 4.43 1.20
C THR A 6 14.55 4.12 0.97
N GLU A 7 14.86 3.05 0.23
CA GLU A 7 16.24 2.64 -0.06
C GLU A 7 16.58 2.79 -1.55
N ASN A 8 15.73 3.46 -2.34
CA ASN A 8 15.92 3.68 -3.78
C ASN A 8 16.28 2.40 -4.56
N LYS A 9 15.60 1.27 -4.26
CA LYS A 9 15.88 0.00 -4.94
C LYS A 9 15.42 0.04 -6.38
N LYS A 10 16.25 -0.44 -7.31
CA LYS A 10 15.97 -0.37 -8.76
C LYS A 10 14.85 -1.28 -9.27
N GLY A 11 14.49 -2.35 -8.56
CA GLY A 11 13.55 -3.39 -9.03
C GLY A 11 12.13 -2.87 -9.25
N TYR A 12 11.21 -3.16 -8.33
CA TYR A 12 9.81 -2.69 -8.40
C TYR A 12 9.63 -1.16 -8.32
N SER A 13 10.66 -0.33 -8.56
CA SER A 13 10.61 1.14 -8.47
C SER A 13 9.63 1.76 -9.44
N LEU A 14 9.54 1.21 -10.65
CA LEU A 14 8.64 1.67 -11.72
C LEU A 14 7.30 0.93 -11.75
N HIS A 15 7.05 0.03 -10.80
CA HIS A 15 5.76 -0.65 -10.72
C HIS A 15 4.66 0.37 -10.40
N PRO A 16 3.51 0.39 -11.09
CA PRO A 16 2.45 1.39 -10.88
C PRO A 16 2.04 1.53 -9.41
N GLU A 17 1.90 0.39 -8.73
CA GLU A 17 1.60 0.34 -7.30
C GLU A 17 2.69 0.98 -6.45
N THR A 18 3.99 0.84 -6.77
CA THR A 18 5.06 1.53 -6.03
C THR A 18 5.01 3.04 -6.27
N LEU A 19 4.86 3.46 -7.54
CA LEU A 19 4.81 4.88 -7.91
C LEU A 19 3.66 5.61 -7.20
N ARG A 20 2.53 4.94 -7.03
CA ARG A 20 1.35 5.45 -6.31
C ARG A 20 1.63 5.92 -4.88
N TRP A 21 2.69 5.41 -4.25
CA TRP A 21 3.10 5.76 -2.88
C TRP A 21 4.26 6.77 -2.79
N ASN A 22 4.84 7.19 -3.92
CA ASN A 22 5.88 8.22 -3.90
C ASN A 22 5.36 9.52 -3.25
N GLY A 23 6.12 10.09 -2.32
CA GLY A 23 5.72 11.26 -1.55
C GLY A 23 4.65 11.02 -0.47
N LYS A 24 4.23 9.76 -0.23
CA LYS A 24 3.16 9.39 0.70
C LYS A 24 3.59 8.34 1.74
N LEU A 25 4.87 8.38 2.15
CA LEU A 25 5.40 7.43 3.13
C LEU A 25 4.73 7.56 4.50
N LYS A 26 4.33 8.77 4.89
CA LYS A 26 3.53 8.99 6.11
C LYS A 26 2.20 8.24 6.06
N ALA A 27 1.47 8.30 4.94
CA ALA A 27 0.23 7.53 4.76
C ALA A 27 0.48 6.01 4.86
N MET A 28 1.56 5.52 4.22
CA MET A 28 1.92 4.10 4.26
C MET A 28 2.24 3.63 5.69
N TYR A 29 2.98 4.44 6.45
CA TYR A 29 3.32 4.14 7.84
C TYR A 29 2.07 4.06 8.73
N LEU A 30 1.16 5.03 8.63
CA LEU A 30 -0.07 5.05 9.41
C LEU A 30 -0.94 3.81 9.12
N ARG A 31 -1.10 3.47 7.83
CA ARG A 31 -1.81 2.25 7.42
C ARG A 31 -1.14 0.97 7.95
N HIS A 32 0.20 0.94 7.98
CA HIS A 32 0.93 -0.19 8.55
C HIS A 32 0.69 -0.30 10.06
N ASP A 33 0.67 0.81 10.78
CA ASP A 33 0.43 0.83 12.24
C ASP A 33 -0.97 0.30 12.59
N GLU A 34 -1.99 0.68 11.82
CA GLU A 34 -3.34 0.11 11.92
C GLU A 34 -3.35 -1.41 11.69
N LEU A 35 -2.63 -1.87 10.66
CA LEU A 35 -2.50 -3.31 10.38
C LEU A 35 -1.79 -4.06 11.51
N VAL A 36 -0.70 -3.50 12.05
CA VAL A 36 0.02 -4.08 13.19
C VAL A 36 -0.85 -4.14 14.44
N SER A 37 -1.66 -3.11 14.69
CA SER A 37 -2.63 -3.10 15.80
C SER A 37 -3.61 -4.27 15.66
N GLU A 38 -4.16 -4.48 14.47
CA GLU A 38 -5.08 -5.60 14.20
C GLU A 38 -4.38 -6.97 14.30
N MET A 39 -3.16 -7.08 13.77
CA MET A 39 -2.35 -8.29 13.90
C MET A 39 -2.13 -8.65 15.37
N THR A 40 -1.76 -7.66 16.19
CA THR A 40 -1.54 -7.83 17.63
C THR A 40 -2.81 -8.28 18.33
N LYS A 41 -3.96 -7.66 18.02
CA LYS A 41 -5.26 -8.06 18.58
C LYS A 41 -5.62 -9.51 18.27
N ARG A 42 -5.25 -10.02 17.09
CA ARG A 42 -5.47 -11.42 16.68
C ARG A 42 -4.40 -12.39 17.18
N GLY A 43 -3.43 -11.93 17.97
CA GLY A 43 -2.36 -12.77 18.51
C GLY A 43 -1.23 -13.08 17.53
N TYR A 44 -1.14 -12.37 16.40
CA TYR A 44 0.00 -12.52 15.50
C TYR A 44 1.25 -11.82 16.07
N ASN A 45 2.39 -12.49 15.96
CA ASN A 45 3.69 -11.93 16.36
C ASN A 45 4.33 -11.14 15.20
N HIS A 46 4.11 -9.83 15.17
CA HIS A 46 4.67 -8.95 14.14
C HIS A 46 6.18 -8.69 14.37
N LYS A 47 7.00 -8.86 13.32
CA LYS A 47 8.48 -8.77 13.40
C LYS A 47 9.12 -7.86 12.35
N SER A 48 8.36 -6.99 11.71
CA SER A 48 8.86 -6.14 10.61
C SER A 48 8.44 -4.68 10.81
N PRO A 49 8.88 -4.02 11.89
CA PRO A 49 8.52 -2.63 12.15
C PRO A 49 9.08 -1.70 11.08
N LEU A 50 8.34 -0.63 10.78
CA LEU A 50 8.80 0.43 9.88
C LEU A 50 9.48 1.56 10.67
N ASP A 51 10.52 2.16 10.10
CA ASP A 51 11.21 3.30 10.71
C ASP A 51 10.36 4.57 10.60
N LYS A 52 9.83 5.02 11.75
CA LYS A 52 9.00 6.23 11.86
C LYS A 52 9.69 7.49 11.35
N LYS A 53 11.03 7.57 11.39
CA LYS A 53 11.77 8.75 10.89
C LYS A 53 11.64 8.92 9.37
N LYS A 54 11.37 7.82 8.64
CA LYS A 54 11.17 7.83 7.19
C LYS A 54 9.71 8.06 6.79
N ALA A 55 8.79 8.17 7.76
CA ALA A 55 7.36 8.40 7.53
C ALA A 55 7.07 9.88 7.17
N THR A 56 7.55 10.32 6.01
CA THR A 56 7.43 11.72 5.53
C THR A 56 6.41 11.88 4.41
N GLY A 57 6.08 13.13 4.07
CA GLY A 57 5.15 13.45 2.99
C GLY A 57 3.68 13.41 3.41
N ILE A 58 2.79 13.20 2.43
CA ILE A 58 1.34 13.27 2.62
C ILE A 58 0.87 12.10 3.50
N SER A 59 0.01 12.38 4.48
CA SER A 59 -0.53 11.41 5.44
C SER A 59 -1.72 10.59 4.92
N VAL A 60 -2.21 10.89 3.72
CA VAL A 60 -3.35 10.23 3.10
C VAL A 60 -2.96 9.75 1.70
N GLN A 61 -3.44 8.57 1.34
CA GLN A 61 -3.30 8.01 0.00
C GLN A 61 -4.69 8.04 -0.66
N ASN A 62 -4.86 8.87 -1.68
CA ASN A 62 -6.13 9.05 -2.41
C ASN A 62 -6.04 8.71 -3.90
N ASP A 63 -4.86 8.33 -4.39
CA ASP A 63 -4.66 8.03 -5.81
C ASP A 63 -4.88 6.55 -6.07
N TYR A 64 -5.55 6.23 -7.16
CA TYR A 64 -5.72 4.86 -7.62
C TYR A 64 -4.85 4.60 -8.84
N VAL A 65 -4.36 3.36 -9.01
CA VAL A 65 -3.72 2.95 -10.29
C VAL A 65 -4.76 3.00 -11.40
N ASP A 66 -5.88 2.32 -11.18
CA ASP A 66 -7.08 2.38 -12.01
C ASP A 66 -8.19 3.03 -11.20
N SER A 67 -8.97 3.93 -11.79
CA SER A 67 -10.14 4.52 -11.10
C SER A 67 -11.09 3.42 -10.60
N VAL A 68 -11.89 3.69 -9.57
CA VAL A 68 -12.87 2.71 -9.03
C VAL A 68 -13.78 2.16 -10.14
N LYS A 69 -14.23 3.02 -11.06
CA LYS A 69 -15.05 2.62 -12.22
C LYS A 69 -14.30 1.64 -13.12
N GLU A 70 -13.02 1.88 -13.36
CA GLU A 70 -12.19 1.00 -14.19
C GLU A 70 -11.87 -0.32 -13.48
N GLN A 71 -11.61 -0.30 -12.17
CA GLN A 71 -11.43 -1.53 -11.39
C GLN A 71 -12.65 -2.46 -11.50
N ILE A 72 -13.86 -1.91 -11.39
CA ILE A 72 -15.10 -2.67 -11.57
C ILE A 72 -15.16 -3.30 -12.97
N HIS A 73 -14.80 -2.54 -14.01
CA HIS A 73 -14.78 -3.04 -15.38
C HIS A 73 -13.76 -4.17 -15.58
N ILE A 74 -12.53 -3.99 -15.07
CA ILE A 74 -11.47 -5.00 -15.09
C ILE A 74 -11.94 -6.27 -14.38
N LEU A 75 -12.54 -6.15 -13.20
CA LEU A 75 -13.02 -7.29 -12.43
C LEU A 75 -14.13 -8.04 -13.18
N LYS A 76 -15.11 -7.35 -13.75
CA LYS A 76 -16.20 -7.99 -14.53
C LYS A 76 -15.67 -8.75 -15.73
N LYS A 77 -14.62 -8.23 -16.37
CA LYS A 77 -13.95 -8.88 -17.50
C LYS A 77 -13.17 -10.14 -17.12
N LYS A 78 -12.91 -10.43 -15.84
CA LYS A 78 -12.21 -11.66 -15.42
C LYS A 78 -13.06 -12.92 -15.56
N GLY A 79 -14.37 -12.79 -15.77
CA GLY A 79 -15.25 -13.94 -16.05
C GLY A 79 -15.45 -14.90 -14.87
N CYS A 80 -15.17 -14.49 -13.62
CA CYS A 80 -15.56 -15.27 -12.44
C CYS A 80 -17.01 -14.99 -12.04
N SER A 81 -17.62 -15.92 -11.31
CA SER A 81 -18.94 -15.78 -10.69
C SER A 81 -18.95 -14.87 -9.46
N CYS A 82 -17.91 -14.06 -9.26
CA CYS A 82 -17.79 -13.18 -8.12
C CYS A 82 -18.80 -12.03 -8.25
N ASN A 83 -19.47 -11.68 -7.15
CA ASN A 83 -20.34 -10.51 -7.13
C ASN A 83 -19.49 -9.23 -7.06
N ILE A 84 -19.55 -8.39 -8.12
CA ILE A 84 -18.73 -7.20 -8.31
C ILE A 84 -19.62 -5.96 -8.48
#